data_AF-A0A2P2KTQ4-F1
#
_entry.id   AF-A0A2P2KTQ4-F1
#
_cell.length_a   1.000
_cell.length_b   1.000
_cell.length_c   1.000
_cell.angle_alpha   90.00
_cell.angle_beta   90.00
_cell.angle_gamma   90.00
#
_symmetry.space_group_name_H-M   'P 1'
#
loop_
_entity.id
_entity.type
_entity.pdbx_description
1 polymer ?
#
loop_
_entity_poly.entity_id
_entity_poly.type
_entity_poly.pdbx_seq_one_letter_code
_entity_poly.pdbx_strand_id
1 'polypeptide(L)'
;MLYQLNSVNADASFLDEWSFDQFQSLLDRSKEDQELKELLLQDNLLVFLHLLGCDSNGHAHRPYSSIYLNNVKVVDHIAERVYALLEDYYKDNRTAYVFTADHGMSDKGSHGDGHHSNTDTPLVVWGAGVKYPRTTSSGNHHDHSSRFVDEHEHDMPTPADWGLNDIERVDVNQADIASLMSALLGLPCPVNSVGNLPLGYIDMAEADEVEAVLANTKQILNQFLRKSHIKQSNSLYFKPFKQLANHSSSLERIEYLISVGDFKAAMMLSENLRSLALQGLHYFQTYDWLMLMFVVTLGYIGWMVYLLLHVLQSYTSLPENIFMKKQAVQGRKNTRKVMSE
;
A
#
# COMPACT_ATOMS: atom_id res chain seq x y z
N MET A 1 23.03 -19.63 -12.42
CA MET A 1 23.79 -20.44 -11.44
C MET A 1 23.37 -19.92 -10.07
N LEU A 2 22.49 -20.64 -9.38
CA LEU A 2 21.97 -20.26 -8.06
C LEU A 2 23.11 -20.31 -7.04
N TYR A 3 23.58 -19.15 -6.59
CA TYR A 3 24.44 -19.08 -5.42
C TYR A 3 23.61 -19.52 -4.22
N GLN A 4 23.97 -20.70 -3.71
CA GLN A 4 23.45 -21.25 -2.48
C GLN A 4 23.99 -20.38 -1.33
N LEU A 5 23.11 -19.58 -0.72
CA LEU A 5 23.38 -18.75 0.46
C LEU A 5 23.74 -19.64 1.67
N ASN A 6 24.99 -20.08 1.71
CA ASN A 6 25.59 -20.73 2.86
C ASN A 6 26.46 -19.73 3.62
N SER A 7 25.83 -18.76 4.29
CA SER A 7 26.14 -18.44 5.68
C SER A 7 25.19 -17.36 6.17
N VAL A 8 24.53 -17.62 7.30
CA VAL A 8 23.73 -16.66 8.08
C VAL A 8 24.63 -15.55 8.70
N ASN A 9 25.91 -15.49 8.31
CA ASN A 9 26.93 -14.61 8.85
C ASN A 9 27.72 -13.84 7.78
N ALA A 10 27.42 -14.01 6.49
CA ALA A 10 28.06 -13.23 5.44
C ALA A 10 27.36 -11.87 5.33
N ASP A 11 28.15 -10.81 5.25
CA ASP A 11 27.67 -9.48 4.90
C ASP A 11 26.96 -9.54 3.53
N ALA A 12 25.66 -9.23 3.53
CA ALA A 12 24.81 -9.30 2.35
C ALA A 12 24.90 -8.06 1.44
N SER A 13 25.74 -7.07 1.76
CA SER A 13 25.90 -5.84 0.96
C SER A 13 26.32 -6.08 -0.49
N PHE A 14 26.96 -7.23 -0.79
CA PHE A 14 27.30 -7.62 -2.16
C PHE A 14 26.08 -7.80 -3.07
N LEU A 15 24.88 -8.05 -2.51
CA LEU A 15 23.64 -8.16 -3.29
C LEU A 15 23.22 -6.82 -3.87
N ASP A 16 23.50 -5.73 -3.14
CA ASP A 16 23.21 -4.37 -3.58
C ASP A 16 24.20 -3.96 -4.68
N GLU A 17 25.49 -4.22 -4.48
CA GLU A 17 26.53 -4.01 -5.49
C GLU A 17 26.25 -4.83 -6.76
N TRP A 18 25.84 -6.09 -6.63
CA TRP A 18 25.46 -6.90 -7.79
C TRP A 18 24.31 -6.27 -8.58
N SER A 19 23.30 -5.72 -7.89
CA SER A 19 22.16 -5.06 -8.53
C SER A 19 22.59 -3.80 -9.27
N PHE A 20 23.46 -3.00 -8.66
CA PHE A 20 24.10 -1.86 -9.32
C PHE A 20 24.91 -2.31 -10.56
N ASP A 21 25.74 -3.34 -10.44
CA ASP A 21 26.57 -3.85 -11.54
C ASP A 21 25.72 -4.34 -12.72
N GLN A 22 24.58 -4.99 -12.46
CA GLN A 22 23.64 -5.37 -13.51
C GLN A 22 23.03 -4.15 -14.20
N PHE A 23 22.67 -3.11 -13.43
CA PHE A 23 22.13 -1.88 -13.99
C PHE A 23 23.16 -1.13 -14.82
N GLN A 24 24.40 -1.02 -14.36
CA GLN A 24 25.49 -0.43 -15.13
C GLN A 24 25.78 -1.22 -16.41
N SER A 25 25.83 -2.55 -16.31
CA SER A 25 26.00 -3.44 -17.46
C SER A 25 24.90 -3.28 -18.51
N LEU A 26 23.64 -3.05 -18.09
CA LEU A 26 22.53 -2.75 -18.99
C LEU A 26 22.81 -1.48 -19.82
N LEU A 27 23.22 -0.39 -19.16
CA LEU A 27 23.54 0.86 -19.85
C LEU A 27 24.78 0.73 -20.73
N ASP A 28 25.81 0.01 -20.30
CA ASP A 28 27.01 -0.18 -21.10
C ASP A 28 26.73 -1.00 -22.37
N ARG A 29 25.94 -2.08 -22.27
CA ARG A 29 25.52 -2.89 -23.42
C ARG A 29 24.74 -2.09 -24.45
N SER A 30 23.96 -1.10 -24.02
CA SER A 30 23.21 -0.23 -24.93
C SER A 30 24.11 0.63 -25.84
N LYS A 31 25.41 0.76 -25.53
CA LYS A 31 26.37 1.47 -26.41
C LYS A 31 26.65 0.68 -27.70
N GLU A 32 26.46 -0.64 -27.67
CA GLU A 32 26.72 -1.55 -28.79
C GLU A 32 25.43 -2.17 -29.35
N ASP A 33 24.38 -2.30 -28.52
CA ASP A 33 23.07 -2.85 -28.86
C ASP A 33 22.07 -1.72 -29.16
N GLN A 34 21.80 -1.51 -30.44
CA GLN A 34 20.93 -0.43 -30.92
C GLN A 34 19.46 -0.61 -30.49
N GLU A 35 18.95 -1.84 -30.42
CA GLU A 35 17.57 -2.10 -29.99
C GLU A 35 17.41 -1.77 -28.51
N LEU A 36 18.38 -2.19 -27.68
CA LEU A 36 18.41 -1.84 -26.27
C LEU A 36 18.53 -0.32 -26.05
N LYS A 37 19.36 0.36 -26.83
CA LYS A 37 19.48 1.82 -26.78
C LYS A 37 18.16 2.52 -27.08
N GLU A 38 17.44 2.07 -28.11
CA GLU A 38 16.13 2.62 -28.47
C GLU A 38 15.11 2.42 -27.35
N LEU A 39 15.10 1.25 -26.69
CA LEU A 39 14.26 1.00 -25.52
C LEU A 39 14.57 1.95 -24.35
N LEU A 40 15.84 2.20 -24.07
CA LEU A 40 16.26 3.08 -22.98
C LEU A 40 16.01 4.57 -23.27
N LEU A 41 15.86 4.94 -24.55
CA LEU A 41 15.55 6.31 -24.96
C LEU A 41 14.04 6.56 -25.16
N GLN A 42 13.19 5.59 -24.84
CA GLN A 42 11.74 5.80 -24.90
C GLN A 42 11.26 6.80 -23.85
N ASP A 43 10.26 7.59 -24.22
CA ASP A 43 9.56 8.43 -23.25
C ASP A 43 8.84 7.58 -22.20
N ASN A 44 8.66 8.15 -21.01
CA ASN A 44 7.97 7.52 -19.88
C ASN A 44 8.61 6.20 -19.40
N LEU A 45 9.93 6.04 -19.59
CA LEU A 45 10.69 4.90 -19.06
C LEU A 45 10.69 4.91 -17.53
N LEU A 46 10.31 3.78 -16.95
CA LEU A 46 10.39 3.54 -15.50
C LEU A 46 11.36 2.40 -15.21
N VAL A 47 12.35 2.67 -14.37
CA VAL A 47 13.33 1.69 -13.91
C VAL A 47 13.16 1.46 -12.41
N PHE A 48 13.00 0.21 -12.01
CA PHE A 48 13.05 -0.21 -10.61
C PHE A 48 14.40 -0.84 -10.30
N LEU A 49 15.17 -0.21 -9.41
CA LEU A 49 16.39 -0.77 -8.86
C LEU A 49 16.12 -1.22 -7.43
N HIS A 50 16.09 -2.53 -7.20
CA HIS A 50 15.81 -3.12 -5.90
C HIS A 50 17.11 -3.52 -5.20
N LEU A 51 17.28 -3.09 -3.94
CA LEU A 51 18.46 -3.34 -3.11
C LEU A 51 18.05 -4.21 -1.92
N LEU A 52 18.62 -5.42 -1.81
CA LEU A 52 18.20 -6.48 -0.87
C LEU A 52 19.09 -6.58 0.39
N GLY A 53 20.31 -6.02 0.35
CA GLY A 53 21.34 -6.25 1.35
C GLY A 53 20.91 -5.81 2.75
N CYS A 54 20.28 -4.63 2.88
CA CYS A 54 19.81 -4.13 4.16
C CYS A 54 18.77 -5.04 4.84
N ASP A 55 17.80 -5.60 4.11
CA ASP A 55 16.84 -6.56 4.68
C ASP A 55 17.55 -7.82 5.16
N SER A 56 18.38 -8.41 4.30
CA SER A 56 19.14 -9.63 4.61
C SER A 56 20.04 -9.45 5.83
N ASN A 57 20.79 -8.35 5.90
CA ASN A 57 21.65 -8.01 7.03
C ASN A 57 20.82 -7.62 8.28
N GLY A 58 19.64 -7.05 8.12
CA GLY A 58 18.71 -6.77 9.22
C GLY A 58 18.25 -8.06 9.92
N HIS A 59 17.83 -9.07 9.14
CA HIS A 59 17.46 -10.39 9.66
C HIS A 59 18.64 -11.18 10.25
N ALA A 60 19.81 -11.11 9.62
CA ALA A 60 20.98 -11.87 10.06
C ALA A 60 21.70 -11.24 11.26
N HIS A 61 21.88 -9.91 11.24
CA HIS A 61 22.78 -9.19 12.14
C HIS A 61 22.08 -8.18 13.05
N ARG A 62 20.77 -7.97 12.88
CA ARG A 62 19.96 -6.96 13.59
C ARG A 62 20.24 -5.52 13.13
N PRO A 63 19.25 -4.62 13.23
CA PRO A 63 19.47 -3.19 13.11
C PRO A 63 20.56 -2.71 14.07
N TYR A 64 21.28 -1.67 13.68
CA TYR A 64 22.40 -1.06 14.45
C TYR A 64 23.68 -1.89 14.59
N SER A 65 23.73 -3.13 14.09
CA SER A 65 25.01 -3.83 13.97
C SER A 65 25.95 -3.09 13.02
N SER A 66 27.26 -3.22 13.22
CA SER A 66 28.26 -2.61 12.33
C SER A 66 28.12 -3.09 10.88
N ILE A 67 27.72 -4.35 10.67
CA ILE A 67 27.47 -4.92 9.35
C ILE A 67 26.27 -4.23 8.69
N TYR A 68 25.14 -4.12 9.39
CA TYR A 68 23.96 -3.42 8.87
C TYR A 68 24.26 -1.94 8.56
N LEU A 69 24.90 -1.22 9.49
CA LEU A 69 25.24 0.18 9.30
C LEU A 69 26.25 0.41 8.17
N ASN A 70 27.18 -0.52 7.96
CA ASN A 70 28.06 -0.47 6.79
C ASN A 70 27.29 -0.73 5.50
N ASN A 71 26.33 -1.65 5.49
CA ASN A 71 25.46 -1.84 4.32
C ASN A 71 24.64 -0.58 3.99
N VAL A 72 24.13 0.15 5.00
CA VAL A 72 23.44 1.43 4.75
C VAL A 72 24.35 2.42 4.01
N LYS A 73 25.65 2.48 4.35
CA LYS A 73 26.62 3.30 3.61
C LYS A 73 26.84 2.81 2.18
N VAL A 74 26.82 1.49 1.96
CA VAL A 74 26.90 0.91 0.60
C VAL A 74 25.70 1.38 -0.24
N VAL A 75 24.49 1.35 0.33
CA VAL A 75 23.27 1.81 -0.35
C VAL A 75 23.34 3.31 -0.67
N ASP A 76 23.83 4.14 0.26
CA ASP A 76 24.05 5.57 0.04
C ASP A 76 25.02 5.83 -1.12
N HIS A 77 26.16 5.13 -1.15
CA HIS A 77 27.11 5.20 -2.28
C HIS A 77 26.54 4.69 -3.60
N ILE A 78 25.68 3.66 -3.58
CA ILE A 78 24.98 3.18 -4.77
C ILE A 78 24.04 4.25 -5.30
N ALA A 79 23.29 4.95 -4.43
CA ALA A 79 22.42 6.05 -4.85
C ALA A 79 23.20 7.16 -5.57
N GLU A 80 24.35 7.56 -5.02
CA GLU A 80 25.26 8.53 -5.67
C GLU A 80 25.77 8.04 -7.03
N ARG A 81 26.21 6.78 -7.12
CA ARG A 81 26.70 6.19 -8.37
C ARG A 81 25.62 6.07 -9.43
N VAL A 82 24.39 5.68 -9.05
CA VAL A 82 23.23 5.62 -9.95
C VAL A 82 22.90 7.00 -10.50
N TYR A 83 22.89 8.01 -9.62
CA TYR A 83 22.70 9.40 -10.04
C TYR A 83 23.74 9.81 -11.08
N ALA A 84 25.04 9.69 -10.75
CA ALA A 84 26.12 10.07 -11.66
C ALA A 84 26.08 9.31 -12.99
N LEU A 85 25.76 8.02 -12.95
CA LEU A 85 25.66 7.16 -14.13
C LEU A 85 24.53 7.61 -15.07
N LEU A 86 23.35 7.91 -14.53
CA LEU A 86 22.21 8.34 -15.35
C LEU A 86 22.37 9.77 -15.88
N GLU A 87 22.94 10.67 -15.09
CA GLU A 87 23.25 12.03 -15.52
C GLU A 87 24.30 12.04 -16.65
N ASP A 88 25.31 11.15 -16.61
CA ASP A 88 26.26 11.01 -17.72
C ASP A 88 25.65 10.35 -18.96
N TYR A 89 24.71 9.42 -18.78
CA TYR A 89 24.09 8.68 -19.88
C TYR A 89 23.08 9.53 -20.66
N TYR A 90 22.14 10.20 -19.99
CA TYR A 90 21.06 10.95 -20.63
C TYR A 90 21.40 12.42 -20.92
N LYS A 91 22.10 13.11 -20.00
CA LYS A 91 22.54 14.50 -20.15
C LYS A 91 21.44 15.50 -20.53
N ASP A 92 20.19 15.26 -20.11
CA ASP A 92 19.04 16.07 -20.46
C ASP A 92 18.36 16.74 -19.25
N ASN A 93 18.80 16.45 -18.02
CA ASN A 93 18.18 16.88 -16.77
C ASN A 93 16.67 16.54 -16.68
N ARG A 94 16.21 15.46 -17.33
CA ARG A 94 14.80 15.04 -17.32
C ARG A 94 14.51 13.83 -16.42
N THR A 95 15.53 13.30 -15.73
CA THR A 95 15.36 12.17 -14.83
C THR A 95 14.80 12.65 -13.48
N ALA A 96 13.78 11.94 -12.99
CA ALA A 96 13.29 12.06 -11.62
C ALA A 96 13.66 10.79 -10.84
N TYR A 97 14.03 10.96 -9.57
CA TYR A 97 14.49 9.91 -8.69
C TYR A 97 13.57 9.81 -7.49
N VAL A 98 13.14 8.58 -7.17
CA VAL A 98 12.35 8.26 -5.97
C VAL A 98 13.09 7.15 -5.23
N PHE A 99 13.71 7.50 -4.11
CA PHE A 99 14.40 6.56 -3.23
C PHE A 99 13.56 6.30 -1.99
N THR A 100 13.21 5.04 -1.76
CA THR A 100 12.43 4.63 -0.58
C THR A 100 12.67 3.16 -0.24
N ALA A 101 12.03 2.68 0.82
CA ALA A 101 11.98 1.28 1.20
C ALA A 101 10.52 0.84 1.33
N ASP A 102 10.27 -0.46 1.17
CA ASP A 102 8.96 -1.10 1.34
C ASP A 102 8.60 -1.29 2.82
N HIS A 103 9.60 -1.51 3.68
CA HIS A 103 9.41 -1.59 5.13
C HIS A 103 10.67 -1.17 5.91
N GLY A 104 10.48 -0.97 7.21
CA GLY A 104 11.55 -0.84 8.18
C GLY A 104 11.95 -2.18 8.80
N MET A 105 12.65 -2.17 9.93
CA MET A 105 13.06 -3.37 10.66
C MET A 105 13.03 -3.14 12.16
N SER A 106 12.41 -4.05 12.92
CA SER A 106 12.44 -4.02 14.39
C SER A 106 13.83 -4.38 14.93
N ASP A 107 14.13 -3.97 16.16
CA ASP A 107 15.40 -4.29 16.87
C ASP A 107 15.72 -5.79 16.92
N LYS A 108 14.71 -6.65 16.75
CA LYS A 108 14.87 -8.12 16.70
C LYS A 108 15.27 -8.64 15.32
N GLY A 109 15.47 -7.77 14.34
CA GLY A 109 15.73 -8.15 12.95
C GLY A 109 14.53 -8.90 12.37
N SER A 110 13.34 -8.33 12.53
CA SER A 110 12.09 -8.86 11.97
C SER A 110 11.18 -7.69 11.57
N HIS A 111 10.26 -7.93 10.65
CA HIS A 111 9.28 -6.95 10.16
C HIS A 111 7.96 -7.66 9.84
N GLY A 112 6.94 -6.88 9.46
CA GLY A 112 5.61 -7.40 9.06
C GLY A 112 4.51 -7.24 10.12
N ASP A 113 4.80 -6.55 11.23
CA ASP A 113 3.77 -6.03 12.13
C ASP A 113 3.52 -4.53 11.89
N GLY A 114 2.57 -3.94 12.63
CA GLY A 114 2.21 -2.52 12.50
C GLY A 114 3.04 -1.57 13.37
N HIS A 115 4.20 -1.98 13.87
CA HIS A 115 5.05 -1.10 14.66
C HIS A 115 5.76 -0.08 13.76
N HIS A 116 5.91 1.17 14.21
CA HIS A 116 6.54 2.27 13.46
C HIS A 116 7.90 1.92 12.87
N SER A 117 8.75 1.20 13.61
CA SER A 117 10.04 0.73 13.11
C SER A 117 9.95 -0.18 11.88
N ASN A 118 8.79 -0.77 11.60
CA ASN A 118 8.52 -1.64 10.46
C ASN A 118 7.73 -0.94 9.35
N THR A 119 7.00 0.13 9.66
CA THR A 119 6.12 0.83 8.70
C THR A 119 6.67 2.16 8.21
N ASP A 120 7.45 2.86 9.03
CA ASP A 120 8.08 4.13 8.67
C ASP A 120 9.33 3.84 7.83
N THR A 121 9.36 4.39 6.61
CA THR A 121 10.44 4.19 5.64
C THR A 121 11.01 5.53 5.18
N PRO A 122 12.31 5.61 4.81
CA PRO A 122 12.86 6.81 4.22
C PRO A 122 12.15 7.09 2.90
N LEU A 123 11.90 8.37 2.59
CA LEU A 123 11.51 8.82 1.26
C LEU A 123 12.33 10.05 0.89
N VAL A 124 13.10 9.94 -0.19
CA VAL A 124 13.85 11.05 -0.77
C VAL A 124 13.51 11.11 -2.25
N VAL A 125 13.12 12.29 -2.72
CA VAL A 125 12.67 12.52 -4.10
C VAL A 125 13.43 13.73 -4.64
N TRP A 126 14.01 13.62 -5.82
CA TRP A 126 14.77 14.70 -6.46
C TRP A 126 14.79 14.57 -7.98
N GLY A 127 15.32 15.58 -8.67
CA GLY A 127 15.41 15.62 -10.13
C GLY A 127 14.26 16.37 -10.79
N ALA A 128 13.96 16.03 -12.03
CA ALA A 128 12.99 16.74 -12.86
C ALA A 128 11.56 16.71 -12.28
N GLY A 129 10.87 17.84 -12.29
CA GLY A 129 9.48 17.95 -11.82
C GLY A 129 9.29 17.88 -10.30
N VAL A 130 10.38 17.86 -9.52
CA VAL A 130 10.35 17.80 -8.06
C VAL A 130 10.59 19.20 -7.47
N LYS A 131 9.77 19.59 -6.49
CA LYS A 131 9.94 20.85 -5.75
C LYS A 131 11.27 20.87 -4.99
N TYR A 132 11.93 22.03 -4.98
CA TYR A 132 13.09 22.25 -4.13
C TYR A 132 12.71 22.26 -2.64
N PRO A 133 13.62 21.82 -1.74
CA PRO A 133 13.39 21.86 -0.29
C PRO A 133 13.02 23.26 0.19
N ARG A 134 11.94 23.36 0.96
CA ARG A 134 11.48 24.62 1.58
C ARG A 134 12.08 24.76 2.97
N THR A 135 12.39 25.99 3.36
CA THR A 135 12.85 26.26 4.72
C THR A 135 11.68 26.35 5.69
N THR A 136 11.85 25.83 6.90
CA THR A 136 10.82 25.90 7.94
C THR A 136 10.62 27.36 8.37
N SER A 137 9.49 27.94 7.95
CA SER A 137 9.01 29.21 8.53
C SER A 137 8.30 28.86 9.84
N SER A 138 8.74 29.41 10.98
CA SER A 138 8.12 29.14 12.28
C SER A 138 6.62 29.42 12.24
N GLY A 139 5.77 28.38 12.21
CA GLY A 139 4.33 28.57 12.44
C GLY A 139 3.35 27.57 11.84
N ASN A 140 3.66 26.85 10.76
CA ASN A 140 2.64 26.08 10.04
C ASN A 140 3.05 24.63 9.77
N HIS A 141 2.96 23.76 10.78
CA HIS A 141 2.76 22.33 10.54
C HIS A 141 1.30 22.11 10.15
N HIS A 142 0.94 22.42 8.90
CA HIS A 142 -0.36 22.04 8.34
C HIS A 142 -0.22 20.66 7.69
N ASP A 143 -0.28 19.61 8.50
CA ASP A 143 -0.49 18.27 7.97
C ASP A 143 -1.96 18.14 7.54
N HIS A 144 -2.23 18.50 6.28
CA HIS A 144 -3.56 18.46 5.68
C HIS A 144 -3.64 17.49 4.50
N SER A 145 -2.79 16.46 4.47
CA SER A 145 -3.06 15.31 3.62
C SER A 145 -4.14 14.45 4.30
N SER A 146 -5.33 14.37 3.72
CA SER A 146 -6.38 13.48 4.24
C SER A 146 -5.92 12.03 4.10
N ARG A 147 -5.52 11.39 5.20
CA ARG A 147 -4.98 10.03 5.22
C ARG A 147 -6.09 9.00 4.99
N PHE A 148 -5.82 7.99 4.16
CA PHE A 148 -6.73 6.85 4.04
C PHE A 148 -6.52 5.91 5.22
N VAL A 149 -7.35 6.07 6.27
CA VAL A 149 -7.47 5.12 7.38
C VAL A 149 -6.13 4.83 8.07
N ASP A 150 -5.26 5.83 8.17
CA ASP A 150 -4.12 5.76 9.09
C ASP A 150 -4.30 6.83 10.17
N GLU A 151 -4.77 6.37 11.34
CA GLU A 151 -4.87 7.17 12.57
C GLU A 151 -3.53 7.21 13.33
N HIS A 152 -2.48 6.55 12.83
CA HIS A 152 -1.15 6.65 13.42
C HIS A 152 -0.59 8.05 13.12
N GLU A 153 -0.41 8.85 14.16
CA GLU A 153 0.40 10.05 14.06
C GLU A 153 1.86 9.61 13.86
N HIS A 154 2.46 9.94 12.71
CA HIS A 154 3.87 9.72 12.40
C HIS A 154 4.73 10.73 13.19
N ASP A 155 4.68 10.65 14.51
CA ASP A 155 5.22 11.65 15.43
C ASP A 155 6.72 11.54 15.70
N MET A 156 7.41 10.62 15.03
CA MET A 156 8.85 10.50 15.23
C MET A 156 9.52 11.77 14.71
N PRO A 157 10.12 12.61 15.56
CA PRO A 157 10.73 13.86 15.09
C PRO A 157 11.89 13.54 14.15
N THR A 158 12.12 14.42 13.18
CA THR A 158 13.34 14.34 12.34
C THR A 158 14.56 14.34 13.27
N PRO A 159 15.45 13.33 13.17
CA PRO A 159 16.63 13.28 14.02
C PRO A 159 17.50 14.52 13.84
N ALA A 160 17.84 15.20 14.94
CA ALA A 160 18.59 16.46 14.90
C ALA A 160 19.96 16.31 14.21
N ASP A 161 20.57 15.12 14.34
CA ASP A 161 21.88 14.79 13.78
C ASP A 161 21.87 14.68 12.24
N TRP A 162 20.69 14.62 11.61
CA TRP A 162 20.57 14.67 10.15
C TRP A 162 20.84 16.07 9.58
N GLY A 163 20.83 17.11 10.43
CA GLY A 163 21.05 18.49 9.99
C GLY A 163 19.91 19.06 9.13
N LEU A 164 18.71 18.45 9.19
CA LEU A 164 17.53 18.85 8.41
C LEU A 164 16.53 19.70 9.21
N ASN A 165 16.93 20.25 10.35
CA ASN A 165 16.03 20.97 11.26
C ASN A 165 15.39 22.22 10.63
N ASP A 166 16.08 22.83 9.67
CA ASP A 166 15.64 24.05 8.98
C ASP A 166 14.88 23.74 7.67
N ILE A 167 14.67 22.47 7.34
CA ILE A 167 14.01 22.02 6.11
C ILE A 167 12.64 21.45 6.44
N GLU A 168 11.62 21.85 5.67
CA GLU A 168 10.26 21.36 5.81
C GLU A 168 10.22 19.85 5.55
N ARG A 169 9.70 19.10 6.53
CA ARG A 169 9.40 17.69 6.38
C ARG A 169 8.06 17.51 5.71
N VAL A 170 8.02 16.64 4.70
CA VAL A 170 6.80 16.26 3.98
C VAL A 170 6.64 14.74 4.10
N ASP A 171 5.67 14.29 4.89
CA ASP A 171 5.33 12.87 5.01
C ASP A 171 4.23 12.47 4.02
N VAL A 172 4.27 11.22 3.58
CA VAL A 172 3.26 10.62 2.69
C VAL A 172 3.01 9.17 3.10
N ASN A 173 1.87 8.62 2.70
CA ASN A 173 1.62 7.19 2.87
C ASN A 173 2.33 6.41 1.77
N GLN A 174 2.72 5.15 2.02
CA GLN A 174 3.29 4.30 0.98
C GLN A 174 2.36 4.12 -0.24
N ALA A 175 1.04 4.15 -0.02
CA ALA A 175 0.05 4.12 -1.10
C ALA A 175 0.17 5.31 -2.07
N ASP A 176 0.70 6.44 -1.62
CA ASP A 176 0.81 7.69 -2.37
C ASP A 176 1.98 7.65 -3.39
N ILE A 177 2.95 6.75 -3.21
CA ILE A 177 4.15 6.65 -4.06
C ILE A 177 3.79 6.35 -5.53
N ALA A 178 2.82 5.47 -5.77
CA ALA A 178 2.39 5.16 -7.13
C ALA A 178 1.77 6.39 -7.83
N SER A 179 1.02 7.20 -7.08
CA SER A 179 0.44 8.45 -7.57
C SER A 179 1.53 9.49 -7.85
N LEU A 180 2.52 9.63 -6.96
CA LEU A 180 3.70 10.48 -7.17
C LEU A 180 4.46 10.11 -8.45
N MET A 181 4.83 8.84 -8.61
CA MET A 181 5.58 8.36 -9.78
C MET A 181 4.80 8.60 -11.08
N SER A 182 3.49 8.34 -11.08
CA SER A 182 2.65 8.59 -12.27
C SER A 182 2.64 10.06 -12.65
N ALA A 183 2.58 10.97 -11.68
CA ALA A 183 2.56 12.41 -11.93
C ALA A 183 3.91 12.92 -12.44
N LEU A 184 5.03 12.46 -11.87
CA LEU A 184 6.38 12.80 -12.35
C LEU A 184 6.61 12.32 -13.80
N LEU A 185 6.04 11.17 -14.17
CA LEU A 185 6.10 10.62 -15.53
C LEU A 185 5.09 11.26 -16.49
N GLY A 186 4.19 12.14 -16.03
CA GLY A 186 3.10 12.67 -16.85
C GLY A 186 2.10 11.60 -17.33
N LEU A 187 1.92 10.53 -16.54
CA LEU A 187 1.02 9.42 -16.84
C LEU A 187 -0.32 9.57 -16.10
N PRO A 188 -1.41 8.95 -16.62
CA PRO A 188 -2.68 8.87 -15.89
C PRO A 188 -2.55 8.18 -14.53
N CYS A 189 -3.42 8.54 -13.58
CA CYS A 189 -3.41 7.97 -12.23
C CYS A 189 -3.56 6.43 -12.26
N PRO A 190 -2.77 5.67 -11.48
CA PRO A 190 -2.79 4.22 -11.52
C PRO A 190 -4.15 3.64 -11.12
N VAL A 191 -4.63 2.65 -11.88
CA VAL A 191 -6.03 2.20 -11.82
C VAL A 191 -6.47 1.64 -10.46
N ASN A 192 -5.53 1.05 -9.71
CA ASN A 192 -5.78 0.44 -8.39
C ASN A 192 -5.17 1.26 -7.24
N SER A 193 -4.69 2.48 -7.50
CA SER A 193 -4.11 3.33 -6.46
C SER A 193 -5.22 3.90 -5.59
N VAL A 194 -5.10 3.73 -4.27
CA VAL A 194 -5.87 4.50 -3.27
C VAL A 194 -5.06 5.67 -2.71
N GLY A 195 -3.87 5.90 -3.25
CA GLY A 195 -2.95 6.94 -2.81
C GLY A 195 -3.35 8.32 -3.30
N ASN A 196 -3.16 9.29 -2.42
CA ASN A 196 -3.26 10.70 -2.70
C ASN A 196 -2.12 11.15 -3.61
N LEU A 197 -2.31 12.26 -4.32
CA LEU A 197 -1.23 12.93 -5.03
C LEU A 197 -0.44 13.80 -4.03
N PRO A 198 0.86 13.52 -3.77
CA PRO A 198 1.60 14.26 -2.75
C PRO A 198 2.16 15.57 -3.31
N LEU A 199 1.34 16.62 -3.26
CA LEU A 199 1.63 17.96 -3.80
C LEU A 199 2.87 18.63 -3.20
N GLY A 200 3.30 18.21 -2.01
CA GLY A 200 4.53 18.71 -1.38
C GLY A 200 5.79 18.40 -2.18
N TYR A 201 5.79 17.32 -2.96
CA TYR A 201 6.95 16.89 -3.77
C TYR A 201 6.93 17.42 -5.20
N ILE A 202 5.77 17.73 -5.77
CA ILE A 202 5.62 17.91 -7.23
C ILE A 202 5.64 19.39 -7.59
N ASP A 203 6.49 19.79 -8.53
CA ASP A 203 6.53 21.16 -9.06
C ASP A 203 5.62 21.28 -10.29
N MET A 204 4.49 21.98 -10.12
CA MET A 204 3.45 22.16 -11.14
C MET A 204 2.90 23.58 -11.06
N ALA A 205 2.40 24.09 -12.19
CA ALA A 205 1.60 25.31 -12.19
C ALA A 205 0.26 25.06 -11.49
N GLU A 206 -0.32 26.09 -10.87
CA GLU A 206 -1.54 25.97 -10.06
C GLU A 206 -2.72 25.34 -10.83
N ALA A 207 -2.86 25.65 -12.12
CA ALA A 207 -3.88 25.05 -12.98
C ALA A 207 -3.67 23.54 -13.17
N ASP A 208 -2.44 23.13 -13.50
CA ASP A 208 -2.07 21.73 -13.70
C ASP A 208 -2.20 20.93 -12.39
N GLU A 209 -1.86 21.56 -11.26
CA GLU A 209 -1.96 20.96 -9.93
C GLU A 209 -3.42 20.58 -9.61
N VAL A 210 -4.36 21.49 -9.83
CA VAL A 210 -5.80 21.23 -9.61
C VAL A 210 -6.34 20.16 -10.57
N GLU A 211 -5.94 20.19 -11.83
CA GLU A 211 -6.34 19.16 -12.80
C GLU A 211 -5.80 17.77 -12.43
N ALA A 212 -4.55 17.68 -11.97
CA ALA A 212 -3.95 16.45 -11.50
C ALA A 212 -4.66 15.89 -10.25
N VAL A 213 -5.02 16.76 -9.30
CA VAL A 213 -5.80 16.37 -8.12
C VAL A 213 -7.20 15.93 -8.50
N LEU A 214 -7.86 16.60 -9.45
CA LEU A 214 -9.15 16.14 -9.97
C LEU A 214 -9.04 14.78 -10.66
N ALA A 215 -7.97 14.53 -11.43
CA ALA A 215 -7.74 13.23 -12.05
C ALA A 215 -7.55 12.11 -11.01
N ASN A 216 -6.75 12.35 -9.97
CA ASN A 216 -6.57 11.43 -8.85
C ASN A 216 -7.90 11.18 -8.11
N THR A 217 -8.68 12.25 -7.87
CA THR A 217 -10.02 12.20 -7.26
C THR A 217 -10.98 11.34 -8.08
N LYS A 218 -11.06 11.57 -9.40
CA LYS A 218 -11.90 10.78 -10.31
C LYS A 218 -11.50 9.31 -10.30
N GLN A 219 -10.20 9.01 -10.25
CA GLN A 219 -9.71 7.63 -10.21
C GLN A 219 -10.16 6.89 -8.95
N ILE A 220 -10.02 7.52 -7.77
CA ILE A 220 -10.46 6.94 -6.49
C ILE A 220 -11.99 6.83 -6.43
N LEU A 221 -12.71 7.84 -6.93
CA LEU A 221 -14.17 7.82 -7.02
C LEU A 221 -14.67 6.67 -7.92
N ASN A 222 -14.02 6.44 -9.06
CA ASN A 222 -14.38 5.33 -9.95
C ASN A 222 -14.17 3.96 -9.29
N GLN A 223 -13.11 3.80 -8.49
CA GLN A 223 -12.92 2.59 -7.68
C GLN A 223 -14.06 2.41 -6.67
N PHE A 224 -14.44 3.48 -5.97
CA PHE A 224 -15.60 3.46 -5.06
C PHE A 224 -16.88 3.03 -5.79
N LEU A 225 -17.20 3.65 -6.93
CA LEU A 225 -18.39 3.35 -7.71
C LEU A 225 -18.40 1.89 -8.17
N ARG A 226 -17.25 1.38 -8.63
CA ARG A 226 -17.09 -0.03 -9.03
C ARG A 226 -17.30 -0.98 -7.85
N LYS A 227 -16.71 -0.70 -6.69
CA LYS A 227 -16.91 -1.51 -5.48
C LYS A 227 -18.36 -1.47 -5.01
N SER A 228 -18.99 -0.30 -5.02
CA SER A 228 -20.42 -0.13 -4.70
C SER A 228 -21.29 -1.00 -5.60
N HIS A 229 -21.07 -0.97 -6.91
CA HIS A 229 -21.83 -1.77 -7.87
C HIS A 229 -21.65 -3.28 -7.65
N ILE A 230 -20.40 -3.76 -7.51
CA ILE A 230 -20.11 -5.17 -7.20
C ILE A 230 -20.80 -5.58 -5.89
N LYS A 231 -20.76 -4.72 -4.88
CA LYS A 231 -21.38 -5.00 -3.60
C LYS A 231 -22.90 -5.07 -3.71
N GLN A 232 -23.50 -4.16 -4.47
CA GLN A 232 -24.94 -4.16 -4.75
C GLN A 232 -25.38 -5.43 -5.50
N SER A 233 -24.64 -5.87 -6.51
CA SER A 233 -25.00 -7.05 -7.30
C SER A 233 -24.89 -8.37 -6.51
N ASN A 234 -24.03 -8.40 -5.49
CA ASN A 234 -23.72 -9.62 -4.73
C ASN A 234 -24.34 -9.65 -3.33
N SER A 235 -25.08 -8.62 -2.92
CA SER A 235 -25.68 -8.54 -1.58
C SER A 235 -27.20 -8.75 -1.65
N LEU A 236 -27.72 -9.61 -0.78
CA LEU A 236 -29.18 -9.78 -0.61
C LEU A 236 -29.84 -8.48 -0.09
N TYR A 237 -29.14 -7.77 0.80
CA TYR A 237 -29.59 -6.50 1.37
C TYR A 237 -28.48 -5.45 1.22
N PHE A 238 -28.61 -4.62 0.19
CA PHE A 238 -27.65 -3.56 -0.10
C PHE A 238 -28.03 -2.23 0.58
N LYS A 239 -27.07 -1.63 1.27
CA LYS A 239 -27.13 -0.31 1.88
C LYS A 239 -26.07 0.57 1.21
N PRO A 240 -26.45 1.60 0.44
CA PRO A 240 -25.48 2.45 -0.22
C PRO A 240 -24.76 3.36 0.77
N PHE A 241 -23.55 3.78 0.41
CA PHE A 241 -22.83 4.84 1.11
C PHE A 241 -23.41 6.21 0.72
N LYS A 242 -24.31 6.74 1.55
CA LYS A 242 -25.17 7.88 1.22
C LYS A 242 -24.42 9.19 0.95
N GLN A 243 -23.24 9.38 1.55
CA GLN A 243 -22.49 10.64 1.43
C GLN A 243 -22.03 10.92 -0.02
N LEU A 244 -21.91 9.88 -0.85
CA LEU A 244 -21.56 10.01 -2.27
C LEU A 244 -22.76 9.90 -3.22
N ALA A 245 -23.99 10.02 -2.72
CA ALA A 245 -25.18 9.97 -3.58
C ALA A 245 -25.16 11.07 -4.66
N ASN A 246 -24.64 12.26 -4.34
CA ASN A 246 -24.61 13.42 -5.23
C ASN A 246 -23.22 13.69 -5.85
N HIS A 247 -22.37 12.66 -5.97
CA HIS A 247 -21.00 12.81 -6.49
C HIS A 247 -20.94 13.45 -7.88
N SER A 248 -21.92 13.19 -8.76
CA SER A 248 -21.99 13.78 -10.11
C SER A 248 -22.09 15.29 -10.07
N SER A 249 -22.96 15.85 -9.22
CA SER A 249 -23.09 17.30 -9.05
C SER A 249 -21.84 17.93 -8.43
N SER A 250 -21.14 17.21 -7.55
CA SER A 250 -19.85 17.67 -7.03
C SER A 250 -18.79 17.74 -8.14
N LEU A 251 -18.72 16.75 -9.03
CA LEU A 251 -17.80 16.76 -10.18
C LEU A 251 -18.10 17.92 -11.14
N GLU A 252 -19.37 18.10 -11.53
CA GLU A 252 -19.79 19.23 -12.39
C GLU A 252 -19.41 20.58 -11.77
N ARG A 253 -19.56 20.71 -10.43
CA ARG A 253 -19.18 21.92 -9.72
C ARG A 253 -17.66 22.15 -9.73
N ILE A 254 -16.85 21.10 -9.54
CA ILE A 254 -15.39 21.20 -9.61
C ILE A 254 -14.97 21.66 -11.01
N GLU A 255 -15.47 21.01 -12.06
CA GLU A 255 -15.14 21.33 -13.45
C GLU A 255 -15.53 22.78 -13.80
N TYR A 256 -16.68 23.24 -13.32
CA TYR A 256 -17.08 24.64 -13.42
C TYR A 256 -16.08 25.58 -12.72
N LEU A 257 -15.66 25.28 -11.48
CA LEU A 257 -14.72 26.11 -10.72
C LEU A 257 -13.36 26.22 -11.43
N ILE A 258 -12.86 25.11 -12.00
CA ILE A 258 -11.66 25.11 -12.84
C ILE A 258 -11.85 26.02 -14.06
N SER A 259 -12.99 25.91 -14.76
CA SER A 259 -13.26 26.70 -15.97
C SER A 259 -13.32 28.22 -15.75
N VAL A 260 -13.69 28.66 -14.54
CA VAL A 260 -13.72 30.08 -14.16
C VAL A 260 -12.45 30.54 -13.44
N GLY A 261 -11.45 29.66 -13.29
CA GLY A 261 -10.16 29.96 -12.66
C GLY A 261 -10.18 30.03 -11.13
N ASP A 262 -11.23 29.53 -10.46
CA ASP A 262 -11.28 29.43 -8.99
C ASP A 262 -10.60 28.12 -8.53
N PHE A 263 -9.28 28.06 -8.74
CA PHE A 263 -8.45 26.90 -8.47
C PHE A 263 -8.45 26.49 -7.00
N LYS A 264 -8.44 27.46 -6.08
CA LYS A 264 -8.50 27.19 -4.65
C LYS A 264 -9.79 26.47 -4.24
N ALA A 265 -10.95 26.92 -4.71
CA ALA A 265 -12.22 26.26 -4.41
C ALA A 265 -12.32 24.89 -5.08
N ALA A 266 -11.82 24.76 -6.32
CA ALA A 266 -11.78 23.49 -7.04
C ALA A 266 -10.90 22.46 -6.33
N MET A 267 -9.74 22.87 -5.81
CA MET A 267 -8.81 22.03 -5.06
C MET A 267 -9.50 21.46 -3.81
N MET A 268 -10.02 22.33 -2.95
CA MET A 268 -10.70 21.92 -1.72
C MET A 268 -11.88 20.99 -1.99
N LEU A 269 -12.68 21.25 -3.03
CA LEU A 269 -13.82 20.41 -3.36
C LEU A 269 -13.40 19.04 -3.93
N SER A 270 -12.31 19.00 -4.71
CA SER A 270 -11.71 17.75 -5.21
C SER A 270 -11.18 16.89 -4.06
N GLU A 271 -10.40 17.46 -3.15
CA GLU A 271 -9.87 16.75 -1.98
C GLU A 271 -10.97 16.23 -1.06
N ASN A 272 -12.02 17.03 -0.84
CA ASN A 272 -13.19 16.61 -0.08
C ASN A 272 -13.92 15.43 -0.75
N LEU A 273 -14.12 15.49 -2.06
CA LEU A 273 -14.74 14.40 -2.82
C LEU A 273 -13.88 13.12 -2.77
N ARG A 274 -12.55 13.26 -2.91
CA ARG A 274 -11.60 12.16 -2.77
C ARG A 274 -11.65 11.55 -1.37
N SER A 275 -11.64 12.36 -0.33
CA SER A 275 -11.76 11.93 1.07
C SER A 275 -13.05 11.13 1.31
N LEU A 276 -14.19 11.61 0.78
CA LEU A 276 -15.44 10.86 0.83
C LEU A 276 -15.37 9.53 0.06
N ALA A 277 -14.75 9.50 -1.12
CA ALA A 277 -14.55 8.29 -1.91
C ALA A 277 -13.69 7.25 -1.18
N LEU A 278 -12.61 7.68 -0.55
CA LEU A 278 -11.78 6.89 0.33
C LEU A 278 -12.58 6.32 1.53
N GLN A 279 -13.34 7.16 2.24
CA GLN A 279 -14.23 6.68 3.31
C GLN A 279 -15.26 5.66 2.80
N GLY A 280 -15.81 5.88 1.59
CA GLY A 280 -16.72 4.95 0.94
C GLY A 280 -16.06 3.62 0.57
N LEU A 281 -14.79 3.62 0.13
CA LEU A 281 -14.01 2.40 -0.11
C LEU A 281 -13.82 1.62 1.18
N HIS A 282 -13.45 2.29 2.27
CA HIS A 282 -13.33 1.66 3.58
C HIS A 282 -14.66 1.09 4.07
N TYR A 283 -15.76 1.82 3.90
CA TYR A 283 -17.11 1.35 4.21
C TYR A 283 -17.44 0.03 3.49
N PHE A 284 -17.07 -0.10 2.22
CA PHE A 284 -17.30 -1.34 1.47
C PHE A 284 -16.31 -2.45 1.80
N GLN A 285 -15.10 -2.12 2.26
CA GLN A 285 -14.12 -3.10 2.73
C GLN A 285 -14.53 -3.75 4.05
N THR A 286 -15.13 -2.99 4.96
CA THR A 286 -15.60 -3.49 6.28
C THR A 286 -17.10 -3.85 6.28
N TYR A 287 -17.77 -3.79 5.13
CA TYR A 287 -19.22 -3.89 5.02
C TYR A 287 -19.82 -5.17 5.63
N ASP A 288 -19.20 -6.32 5.34
CA ASP A 288 -19.67 -7.63 5.80
C ASP A 288 -19.02 -8.08 7.11
N TRP A 289 -18.19 -7.23 7.72
CA TRP A 289 -17.35 -7.63 8.85
C TRP A 289 -18.17 -8.19 10.01
N LEU A 290 -19.27 -7.54 10.40
CA LEU A 290 -20.15 -8.04 11.46
C LEU A 290 -20.83 -9.36 11.12
N MET A 291 -21.26 -9.54 9.87
CA MET A 291 -21.88 -10.79 9.42
C MET A 291 -20.86 -11.93 9.44
N LEU A 292 -19.66 -11.69 8.91
CA LEU A 292 -18.59 -12.65 8.88
C LEU A 292 -18.18 -13.06 10.30
N MET A 293 -18.00 -12.09 11.20
CA MET A 293 -17.72 -12.36 12.62
C MET A 293 -18.79 -13.25 13.23
N PHE A 294 -20.07 -12.92 13.05
CA PHE A 294 -21.17 -13.71 13.61
C PHE A 294 -21.17 -15.16 13.10
N VAL A 295 -21.02 -15.38 11.80
CA VAL A 295 -21.00 -16.72 11.19
C VAL A 295 -19.80 -17.53 11.70
N VAL A 296 -18.61 -16.93 11.76
CA VAL A 296 -17.40 -17.58 12.25
C VAL A 296 -17.54 -17.94 13.73
N THR A 297 -18.05 -17.02 14.56
CA THR A 297 -18.29 -17.28 15.99
C THR A 297 -19.29 -18.42 16.21
N LEU A 298 -20.40 -18.44 15.47
CA LEU A 298 -21.36 -19.55 15.53
C LEU A 298 -20.74 -20.88 15.09
N GLY A 299 -19.89 -20.86 14.06
CA GLY A 299 -19.14 -22.04 13.61
C GLY A 299 -18.25 -22.60 14.72
N TYR A 300 -17.50 -21.74 15.42
CA TYR A 300 -16.67 -22.15 16.56
C TYR A 300 -17.50 -22.66 17.73
N ILE A 301 -18.60 -21.98 18.10
CA ILE A 301 -19.50 -22.45 19.18
C ILE A 301 -20.07 -23.82 18.82
N GLY A 302 -20.54 -24.01 17.58
CA GLY A 302 -21.04 -25.29 17.10
C GLY A 302 -19.98 -26.39 17.17
N TRP A 303 -18.75 -26.09 16.78
CA TRP A 303 -17.62 -27.02 16.88
C TRP A 303 -17.27 -27.38 18.32
N MET A 304 -17.24 -26.39 19.22
CA MET A 304 -17.00 -26.62 20.65
C MET A 304 -18.09 -27.51 21.27
N VAL A 305 -19.36 -27.26 20.94
CA VAL A 305 -20.49 -28.10 21.39
C VAL A 305 -20.36 -29.52 20.84
N TYR A 306 -20.01 -29.68 19.56
CA TYR A 306 -19.78 -30.99 18.95
C TYR A 306 -18.66 -31.77 19.65
N LEU A 307 -17.50 -31.13 19.88
CA LEU A 307 -16.39 -31.73 20.59
C LEU A 307 -16.76 -32.10 22.03
N LEU A 308 -17.48 -31.22 22.72
CA LEU A 308 -17.96 -31.48 24.08
C LEU A 308 -18.90 -32.70 24.11
N LEU A 309 -19.87 -32.77 23.21
CA LEU A 309 -20.78 -33.91 23.10
C LEU A 309 -20.04 -35.21 22.76
N HIS A 310 -19.06 -35.14 21.86
CA HIS A 310 -18.23 -36.29 21.50
C HIS A 310 -17.42 -36.79 22.70
N VAL A 311 -16.74 -35.90 23.43
CA VAL A 311 -15.98 -36.26 24.63
C VAL A 311 -16.89 -36.83 25.72
N LEU A 312 -18.04 -36.21 25.95
CA LEU A 312 -19.03 -36.72 26.91
C LEU A 312 -19.51 -38.12 26.53
N GLN A 313 -19.82 -38.37 25.25
CA GLN A 313 -20.26 -39.70 24.79
C GLN A 313 -19.14 -40.75 24.87
N SER A 314 -17.91 -40.39 24.54
CA SER A 314 -16.79 -41.34 24.45
C SER A 314 -16.13 -41.64 25.80
N TYR A 315 -16.18 -40.72 26.76
CA TYR A 315 -15.39 -40.81 28.00
C TYR A 315 -16.20 -40.65 29.28
N THR A 316 -17.53 -40.47 29.21
CA THR A 316 -18.40 -40.48 30.39
C THR A 316 -19.52 -41.49 30.24
N SER A 317 -20.01 -42.04 31.35
CA SER A 317 -21.11 -43.03 31.39
C SER A 317 -22.49 -42.40 31.17
N LEU A 318 -22.59 -41.40 30.28
CA LEU A 318 -23.87 -40.86 29.82
C LEU A 318 -24.55 -41.94 28.96
N PRO A 319 -25.74 -42.44 29.34
CA PRO A 319 -26.30 -43.63 28.71
C PRO A 319 -26.68 -43.36 27.26
N GLU A 320 -26.40 -44.32 26.38
CA GLU A 320 -26.80 -44.46 24.96
C GLU A 320 -28.33 -44.35 24.68
N ASN A 321 -29.12 -43.82 25.61
CA ASN A 321 -30.58 -43.83 25.60
C ASN A 321 -31.24 -42.70 24.81
N ILE A 322 -30.48 -41.73 24.26
CA ILE A 322 -31.07 -40.60 23.54
C ILE A 322 -31.33 -40.93 22.05
N PHE A 323 -30.52 -41.79 21.42
CA PHE A 323 -30.70 -42.15 20.00
C PHE A 323 -31.48 -43.45 19.76
N MET A 324 -31.47 -44.40 20.69
CA MET A 324 -32.21 -45.67 20.58
C MET A 324 -33.74 -45.50 20.60
N LYS A 325 -34.26 -44.43 21.21
CA LYS A 325 -35.72 -44.21 21.31
C LYS A 325 -36.39 -43.88 19.98
N LYS A 326 -35.64 -43.41 18.96
CA LYS A 326 -36.19 -43.13 17.62
C LYS A 326 -36.36 -44.39 16.76
N GLN A 327 -35.50 -45.40 16.89
CA GLN A 327 -35.64 -46.66 16.14
C GLN A 327 -36.79 -47.54 16.66
N ALA A 328 -37.07 -47.53 17.97
CA ALA A 328 -38.16 -48.32 18.55
C ALA A 328 -39.57 -47.84 18.16
N VAL A 329 -39.74 -46.54 17.84
CA VAL A 329 -41.04 -45.99 17.43
C VAL A 329 -41.36 -46.29 15.95
N GLN A 330 -40.35 -46.39 15.09
CA GLN A 330 -40.53 -46.74 13.68
C GLN A 330 -40.86 -48.24 13.49
N GLY A 331 -40.24 -49.13 14.28
CA GLY A 331 -40.48 -50.57 14.22
C GLY A 331 -41.89 -51.01 14.66
N ARG A 332 -42.56 -50.25 15.54
CA ARG A 332 -43.93 -50.56 16.01
C ARG A 332 -45.04 -50.18 15.03
N LYS A 333 -44.78 -49.33 14.03
CA LYS A 333 -45.79 -48.97 13.00
C LYS A 333 -45.88 -50.00 11.86
N ASN A 334 -44.81 -50.76 11.60
CA ASN A 334 -44.79 -51.74 10.49
C ASN A 334 -45.38 -53.12 10.82
N THR A 335 -45.56 -53.48 12.09
CA THR A 335 -46.11 -54.79 12.48
C THR A 335 -47.64 -54.84 12.61
N ARG A 336 -48.35 -53.71 12.43
CA ARG A 336 -49.83 -53.66 12.53
C ARG A 336 -50.58 -53.76 11.19
N LYS A 337 -49.88 -53.97 10.07
CA LYS A 337 -50.49 -53.94 8.72
C LYS A 337 -50.41 -55.25 7.92
N VAL A 338 -50.00 -56.37 8.54
CA VAL A 338 -49.95 -57.68 7.88
C VAL A 338 -50.63 -58.71 8.78
N MET A 339 -51.96 -58.77 8.73
CA MET A 339 -52.80 -59.91 9.11
C MET A 339 -54.26 -59.56 8.79
N SER A 340 -54.62 -59.66 7.51
CA SER A 340 -56.00 -59.78 7.04
C SER A 340 -55.98 -60.25 5.59
N GLU A 341 -56.04 -61.56 5.39
CA GLU A 341 -56.80 -62.28 4.35
C GLU A 341 -56.69 -63.79 4.60
#